data_AF-A0A507FLJ4-F1
#
_entry.id   AF-A0A507FLJ4-F1
#
_cell.length_a   1.000
_cell.length_b   1.000
_cell.length_c   1.000
_cell.angle_alpha   90.00
_cell.angle_beta   90.00
_cell.angle_gamma   90.00
#
_symmetry.space_group_name_H-M   'P 1'
#
loop_
_entity.id
_entity.type
_entity.pdbx_description
1 polymer ?
#
loop_
_entity_poly.entity_id
_entity_poly.type
_entity_poly.pdbx_seq_one_letter_code
_entity_poly.pdbx_strand_id
1 'polypeptide(L)'
;MLVEVSNDFGYVIAVMIDAYQQPFTRTSAFYLQQNFAFVIQVLRQRMATGIKAPSFYPRDSEIKELKLSKEQVQKYMYAQRIHQNNMEFMSFFLPVFLVAGVSNPIHTAAAGAFIFVCRMIYGFVPPKSSIRALSGFFHLGEWYVLYLAGSFAYNAIYAKA
;
A
#
# COMPACT_ATOMS: atom_id res chain seq x y z
N MET A 1 24.24 21.93 10.08
CA MET A 1 24.20 21.52 8.67
C MET A 1 22.74 21.55 8.26
N LEU A 2 22.34 22.57 7.50
CA LEU A 2 20.99 22.62 6.94
C LEU A 2 21.00 21.76 5.68
N VAL A 3 20.22 20.68 5.68
CA VAL A 3 20.03 19.86 4.49
C VAL A 3 19.03 20.59 3.61
N GLU A 4 19.49 21.16 2.50
CA GLU A 4 18.60 21.69 1.47
C GLU A 4 17.95 20.51 0.74
N VAL A 5 16.63 20.40 0.87
CA VAL A 5 15.83 19.35 0.21
C VAL A 5 15.43 19.88 -1.17
N SER A 6 15.81 19.15 -2.23
CA SER A 6 15.40 19.49 -3.61
C SER A 6 13.88 19.52 -3.74
N ASN A 7 13.36 20.44 -4.56
CA ASN A 7 11.94 20.50 -4.92
C ASN A 7 11.41 19.17 -5.52
N ASP A 8 12.29 18.37 -6.11
CA ASP A 8 11.95 17.05 -6.67
C ASP A 8 11.53 16.04 -5.60
N PHE A 9 11.94 16.24 -4.35
CA PHE A 9 11.48 15.43 -3.23
C PHE A 9 9.97 15.53 -3.02
N GLY A 10 9.34 16.61 -3.51
CA GLY A 10 7.90 16.78 -3.60
C GLY A 10 7.19 15.64 -4.35
N TYR A 11 7.84 14.97 -5.32
CA TYR A 11 7.25 13.83 -6.04
C TYR A 11 7.22 12.55 -5.18
N VAL A 12 8.29 12.30 -4.42
CA VAL A 12 8.33 11.19 -3.46
C VAL A 12 7.28 11.41 -2.39
N ILE A 13 7.21 12.63 -1.88
CA ILE A 13 6.24 13.12 -0.90
C ILE A 13 4.79 12.99 -1.42
N ALA A 14 4.51 13.40 -2.65
CA ALA A 14 3.19 13.23 -3.26
C ALA A 14 2.77 11.75 -3.34
N VAL A 15 3.73 10.85 -3.57
CA VAL A 15 3.51 9.40 -3.55
C VAL A 15 3.40 8.87 -2.11
N MET A 16 4.15 9.41 -1.12
CA MET A 16 4.30 8.84 0.22
C MET A 16 3.67 9.60 1.41
N ILE A 17 3.87 10.91 1.57
CA ILE A 17 3.25 11.82 2.57
C ILE A 17 3.75 13.26 2.30
N ASP A 18 2.82 14.24 2.26
CA ASP A 18 3.08 15.68 2.38
C ASP A 18 3.06 16.11 3.84
N ALA A 19 4.16 16.70 4.30
CA ALA A 19 4.27 17.34 5.59
C ALA A 19 5.35 18.42 5.54
N TYR A 20 5.11 19.52 4.81
CA TYR A 20 5.53 20.84 5.29
C TYR A 20 4.74 21.96 4.59
N GLN A 21 3.99 22.74 5.38
CA GLN A 21 3.37 24.04 5.05
C GLN A 21 2.14 24.07 4.12
N GLN A 22 0.96 23.64 4.61
CA GLN A 22 -0.37 24.31 4.52
C GLN A 22 -1.52 23.31 4.88
N PRO A 23 -2.66 23.76 5.47
CA PRO A 23 -3.38 22.93 6.45
C PRO A 23 -4.54 22.02 5.97
N PHE A 24 -4.89 21.89 4.67
CA PHE A 24 -6.16 21.18 4.36
C PHE A 24 -6.30 20.27 3.13
N THR A 25 -5.29 20.05 2.25
CA THR A 25 -5.63 19.32 1.00
C THR A 25 -4.50 18.57 0.28
N ARG A 26 -3.65 17.80 0.97
CA ARG A 26 -2.63 16.99 0.28
C ARG A 26 -2.42 15.63 0.97
N THR A 27 -3.01 14.59 0.38
CA THR A 27 -3.05 13.23 0.95
C THR A 27 -2.25 12.27 0.08
N SER A 28 -1.45 11.38 0.67
CA SER A 28 -0.59 10.46 -0.09
C SER A 28 -1.39 9.34 -0.76
N ALA A 29 -1.01 9.01 -2.00
CA ALA A 29 -1.71 8.01 -2.80
C ALA A 29 -1.78 6.65 -2.07
N PHE A 30 -0.68 6.18 -1.49
CA PHE A 30 -0.68 4.92 -0.75
C PHE A 30 -1.51 4.96 0.55
N TYR A 31 -1.52 6.08 1.27
CA TYR A 31 -2.38 6.23 2.44
C TYR A 31 -3.86 6.29 2.05
N LEU A 32 -4.19 6.95 0.94
CA LEU A 32 -5.54 6.96 0.38
C LEU A 32 -5.98 5.57 -0.05
N GLN A 33 -5.11 4.81 -0.73
CA GLN A 33 -5.38 3.42 -1.08
C GLN A 33 -5.62 2.56 0.16
N GLN A 34 -4.78 2.68 1.20
CA GLN A 34 -4.98 1.91 2.42
C GLN A 34 -6.31 2.26 3.10
N ASN A 35 -6.52 3.54 3.43
CA ASN A 35 -7.60 3.99 4.32
C ASN A 35 -8.94 4.21 3.62
N PHE A 36 -8.93 4.57 2.33
CA PHE A 36 -10.17 4.75 1.58
C PHE A 36 -10.44 3.58 0.65
N ALA A 37 -9.46 3.08 -0.10
CA ALA A 37 -9.75 2.01 -1.05
C ALA A 37 -9.98 0.66 -0.34
N PHE A 38 -9.11 0.26 0.59
CA PHE A 38 -9.15 -1.09 1.17
C PHE A 38 -9.94 -1.18 2.47
N VAL A 39 -9.82 -0.20 3.39
CA VAL A 39 -10.64 -0.19 4.62
C VAL A 39 -12.13 -0.05 4.30
N ILE A 40 -12.54 0.84 3.38
CA ILE A 40 -13.97 1.01 3.04
C ILE A 40 -14.56 -0.31 2.50
N GLN A 41 -13.81 -1.08 1.71
CA GLN A 41 -14.28 -2.40 1.27
C GLN A 41 -14.55 -3.33 2.45
N VAL A 42 -13.66 -3.38 3.43
CA VAL A 42 -13.86 -4.16 4.67
C VAL A 42 -15.09 -3.66 5.42
N LEU A 43 -15.25 -2.34 5.60
CA LEU A 43 -16.40 -1.76 6.29
C LEU A 43 -17.73 -2.09 5.59
N ARG A 44 -17.77 -1.99 4.26
CA ARG A 44 -18.94 -2.39 3.47
C ARG A 44 -19.30 -3.86 3.68
N GLN A 45 -18.31 -4.75 3.72
CA GLN A 45 -18.56 -6.16 4.00
C GLN A 45 -18.97 -6.40 5.46
N ARG A 46 -18.43 -5.67 6.44
CA ARG A 46 -18.89 -5.72 7.84
C ARG A 46 -20.35 -5.31 7.97
N MET A 47 -20.76 -4.22 7.31
CA MET A 47 -22.16 -3.78 7.28
C MET A 47 -23.07 -4.81 6.60
N ALA A 48 -22.62 -5.42 5.51
CA ALA A 48 -23.41 -6.39 4.76
C ALA A 48 -23.55 -7.76 5.45
N THR A 49 -22.58 -8.14 6.31
CA THR A 49 -22.55 -9.45 6.99
C THR A 49 -22.91 -9.37 8.46
N GLY A 50 -22.87 -8.18 9.08
CA GLY A 50 -23.04 -8.03 10.52
C GLY A 50 -21.83 -8.48 11.36
N ILE A 51 -20.73 -8.90 10.74
CA ILE A 51 -19.50 -9.31 11.45
C ILE A 51 -18.88 -8.10 12.16
N LYS A 52 -18.93 -8.12 13.50
CA LYS A 52 -18.40 -7.05 14.35
C LYS A 52 -16.88 -7.17 14.53
N ALA A 53 -16.23 -6.04 14.78
CA ALA A 53 -14.85 -6.06 15.28
C ALA A 53 -14.84 -6.70 16.69
N PRO A 54 -13.77 -7.40 17.11
CA PRO A 54 -12.46 -7.52 16.47
C PRO A 54 -12.29 -8.75 15.54
N SER A 55 -13.38 -9.42 15.13
CA SER A 55 -13.29 -10.59 14.25
C SER A 55 -12.64 -10.22 12.91
N PHE A 56 -11.50 -10.83 12.59
CA PHE A 56 -10.78 -10.67 11.32
C PHE A 56 -11.20 -11.71 10.28
N TYR A 57 -11.40 -12.94 10.74
CA TYR A 57 -11.89 -14.05 9.94
C TYR A 57 -13.16 -14.60 10.61
N PRO A 58 -14.25 -14.79 9.85
CA PRO A 58 -15.50 -15.26 10.42
C PRO A 58 -15.32 -16.69 10.94
N ARG A 59 -15.74 -16.93 12.18
CA ARG A 59 -15.70 -18.25 12.81
C ARG A 59 -16.93 -19.07 12.39
N ASP A 60 -16.84 -20.40 12.40
CA ASP A 60 -17.98 -21.26 12.04
C ASP A 60 -19.23 -21.00 12.90
N SER A 61 -19.05 -20.67 14.18
CA SER A 61 -20.15 -20.27 15.07
C SER A 61 -20.81 -18.95 14.63
N GLU A 62 -20.00 -17.95 14.28
CA GLU A 62 -20.44 -16.64 13.82
C GLU A 62 -21.15 -16.73 12.45
N ILE A 63 -20.66 -17.59 11.55
CA ILE A 63 -21.29 -17.87 10.25
C ILE A 63 -22.69 -18.48 10.44
N LYS A 64 -22.82 -19.43 11.36
CA LYS A 64 -24.10 -20.10 11.67
C LYS A 64 -25.08 -19.14 12.34
N GLU A 65 -24.63 -18.37 13.32
CA GLU A 65 -25.44 -17.39 14.05
C GLU A 65 -25.99 -16.30 13.12
N LEU A 66 -25.13 -15.73 12.27
CA LEU A 66 -25.48 -14.69 11.31
C LEU A 66 -26.11 -15.24 10.02
N LYS A 67 -26.27 -16.56 9.90
CA LYS A 67 -26.83 -17.26 8.73
C LYS A 67 -26.19 -16.82 7.40
N LEU A 68 -24.88 -16.64 7.39
CA LEU A 68 -24.16 -16.12 6.23
C LEU A 68 -24.06 -17.15 5.11
N SER A 69 -24.25 -16.69 3.87
CA SER A 69 -23.98 -17.52 2.70
C SER A 69 -22.47 -17.70 2.49
N LYS A 70 -22.09 -18.78 1.79
CA LYS A 70 -20.68 -19.01 1.40
C LYS A 70 -20.10 -17.83 0.62
N GLU A 71 -20.91 -17.18 -0.21
CA GLU A 71 -20.49 -16.03 -1.01
C GLU A 71 -20.21 -14.80 -0.13
N GLN A 72 -21.07 -14.52 0.85
CA GLN A 72 -20.86 -13.42 1.80
C GLN A 72 -19.58 -13.62 2.61
N VAL A 73 -19.35 -14.84 3.09
CA VAL A 73 -18.12 -15.21 3.80
C VAL A 73 -16.90 -15.02 2.92
N GLN A 74 -16.94 -15.46 1.65
CA GLN A 74 -15.84 -15.28 0.71
C GLN A 74 -15.55 -13.82 0.41
N LYS A 75 -16.57 -12.99 0.15
CA LYS A 75 -16.41 -11.54 -0.10
C LYS A 75 -15.80 -10.83 1.10
N TYR A 76 -16.25 -11.15 2.31
CA TYR A 76 -15.71 -10.61 3.54
C TYR A 76 -14.23 -10.97 3.74
N MET A 77 -13.89 -12.26 3.67
CA MET A 77 -12.51 -12.74 3.81
C MET A 77 -11.60 -12.15 2.73
N TYR A 78 -12.13 -11.96 1.52
CA TYR A 78 -11.39 -11.35 0.43
C TYR A 78 -11.01 -9.89 0.73
N ALA A 79 -11.99 -9.06 1.10
CA ALA A 79 -11.75 -7.67 1.47
C ALA A 79 -10.74 -7.55 2.62
N GLN A 80 -10.87 -8.42 3.63
CA GLN A 80 -9.91 -8.50 4.74
C GLN A 80 -8.50 -8.86 4.28
N ARG A 81 -8.36 -9.87 3.43
CA ARG A 81 -7.05 -10.29 2.91
C ARG A 81 -6.36 -9.19 2.10
N ILE A 82 -7.11 -8.46 1.27
CA ILE A 82 -6.55 -7.31 0.52
C ILE A 82 -6.02 -6.26 1.48
N HIS A 83 -6.85 -5.86 2.45
CA HIS A 83 -6.50 -4.85 3.44
C HIS A 83 -5.27 -5.25 4.27
N GLN A 84 -5.25 -6.46 4.83
CA GLN A 84 -4.14 -6.97 5.64
C GLN A 84 -2.86 -7.11 4.83
N ASN A 85 -2.94 -7.68 3.62
CA ASN A 85 -1.77 -7.82 2.76
C ASN A 85 -1.16 -6.46 2.39
N ASN A 86 -1.97 -5.42 2.21
CA ASN A 86 -1.43 -4.09 1.98
C ASN A 86 -0.81 -3.48 3.24
N MET A 87 -1.41 -3.68 4.41
CA MET A 87 -0.80 -3.25 5.68
C MET A 87 0.58 -3.86 5.90
N GLU A 88 0.70 -5.17 5.68
CA GLU A 88 1.97 -5.91 5.80
C GLU A 88 3.00 -5.37 4.82
N PHE A 89 2.65 -5.22 3.54
CA PHE A 89 3.53 -4.65 2.53
C PHE A 89 4.01 -3.24 2.91
N MET A 90 3.08 -2.36 3.28
CA MET A 90 3.36 -0.96 3.60
C MET A 90 4.28 -0.80 4.81
N SER A 91 4.20 -1.69 5.79
CA SER A 91 5.06 -1.65 6.97
C SER A 91 6.56 -1.79 6.66
N PHE A 92 6.90 -2.52 5.60
CA PHE A 92 8.29 -2.68 5.13
C PHE A 92 8.62 -1.75 3.97
N PHE A 93 7.68 -1.57 3.04
CA PHE A 93 7.89 -0.79 1.84
C PHE A 93 8.11 0.70 2.13
N LEU A 94 7.31 1.30 3.02
CA LEU A 94 7.37 2.74 3.24
C LEU A 94 8.74 3.23 3.74
N PRO A 95 9.38 2.61 4.76
CA PRO A 95 10.73 3.02 5.16
C PRO A 95 11.74 2.94 4.03
N VAL A 96 11.74 1.84 3.26
CA VAL A 96 12.68 1.63 2.14
C VAL A 96 12.45 2.66 1.03
N PHE A 97 11.18 2.94 0.73
CA PHE A 97 10.80 3.94 -0.27
C PHE A 97 11.26 5.35 0.10
N LEU A 98 11.11 5.75 1.37
CA LEU A 98 11.64 7.04 1.83
C LEU A 98 13.16 7.12 1.65
N VAL A 99 13.88 6.07 2.04
CA VAL A 99 15.35 6.02 1.91
C VAL A 99 15.78 6.12 0.45
N ALA A 100 15.14 5.38 -0.46
CA ALA A 100 15.39 5.47 -1.89
C ALA A 100 15.13 6.90 -2.42
N GLY A 101 14.07 7.54 -1.93
CA GLY A 101 13.63 8.87 -2.37
C GLY A 101 14.58 9.99 -1.98
N VAL A 102 15.39 9.84 -0.92
CA VAL A 102 16.36 10.85 -0.48
C VAL A 102 17.41 11.12 -1.56
N SER A 103 17.88 10.08 -2.24
CA SER A 103 18.94 10.19 -3.25
C SER A 103 18.42 10.21 -4.69
N ASN A 104 17.29 9.55 -4.93
CA ASN A 104 16.75 9.33 -6.28
C ASN A 104 15.25 9.62 -6.32
N PRO A 105 14.82 10.88 -6.10
CA PRO A 105 13.42 11.19 -5.85
C PRO A 105 12.50 10.88 -7.04
N ILE A 106 12.87 11.28 -8.25
CA ILE A 106 12.06 11.06 -9.46
C ILE A 106 11.92 9.56 -9.78
N HIS A 107 13.03 8.81 -9.73
CA HIS A 107 13.02 7.37 -10.00
C HIS A 107 12.22 6.61 -8.95
N THR A 108 12.35 7.00 -7.69
CA THR A 108 11.59 6.42 -6.58
C THR A 108 10.11 6.69 -6.75
N ALA A 109 9.71 7.94 -7.07
CA ALA A 109 8.32 8.30 -7.31
C ALA A 109 7.70 7.52 -8.48
N ALA A 110 8.43 7.36 -9.60
CA ALA A 110 7.97 6.57 -10.74
C ALA A 110 7.76 5.09 -10.38
N ALA A 111 8.70 4.49 -9.64
CA ALA A 111 8.58 3.12 -9.15
C ALA A 111 7.39 2.95 -8.19
N GLY A 112 7.18 3.93 -7.30
CA GLY A 112 6.04 3.96 -6.38
C GLY A 112 4.71 4.07 -7.09
N ALA A 113 4.61 4.91 -8.12
CA ALA A 113 3.41 5.02 -8.95
C ALA A 113 3.09 3.68 -9.66
N PHE A 114 4.11 3.00 -10.18
CA PHE A 114 3.95 1.68 -10.80
C PHE A 114 3.46 0.64 -9.79
N ILE A 115 4.08 0.55 -8.61
CA ILE A 115 3.63 -0.32 -7.51
C ILE A 115 2.18 -0.01 -7.14
N PHE A 116 1.86 1.27 -6.94
CA PHE A 116 0.52 1.72 -6.58
C PHE A 116 -0.54 1.20 -7.55
N VAL A 117 -0.31 1.33 -8.87
CA VAL A 117 -1.22 0.84 -9.90
C VAL A 117 -1.39 -0.68 -9.81
N CYS A 118 -0.29 -1.44 -9.70
CA CYS A 118 -0.36 -2.89 -9.55
C CYS A 118 -1.12 -3.31 -8.28
N ARG A 119 -0.94 -2.59 -7.17
CA ARG A 119 -1.67 -2.81 -5.90
C ARG A 119 -3.17 -2.49 -6.04
N MET A 120 -3.54 -1.47 -6.83
CA MET A 120 -4.94 -1.20 -7.16
C MET A 120 -5.56 -2.35 -7.98
N ILE A 121 -4.83 -2.90 -8.94
CA ILE A 121 -5.26 -4.09 -9.69
C ILE A 121 -5.52 -5.25 -8.73
N TYR A 122 -4.60 -5.51 -7.77
CA TYR A 122 -4.77 -6.57 -6.78
C TYR A 122 -6.05 -6.44 -5.95
N GLY A 123 -6.37 -5.22 -5.54
CA GLY A 123 -7.49 -4.93 -4.65
C GLY A 123 -8.86 -4.80 -5.31
N PHE A 124 -8.93 -4.39 -6.58
CA PHE A 124 -10.20 -4.17 -7.28
C PHE A 124 -10.56 -5.25 -8.30
N VAL A 125 -9.58 -5.98 -8.83
CA VAL A 125 -9.86 -7.06 -9.78
C VAL A 125 -10.32 -8.32 -9.03
N PRO A 126 -11.40 -8.99 -9.47
CA PRO A 126 -11.90 -10.19 -8.82
C PRO A 126 -10.84 -11.30 -8.69
N PRO A 127 -10.87 -12.13 -7.63
CA PRO A 127 -9.86 -13.15 -7.37
C PRO A 127 -9.64 -14.15 -8.50
N LYS A 128 -10.70 -14.47 -9.24
CA LYS A 128 -10.70 -15.46 -10.32
C LYS A 128 -10.33 -14.89 -11.70
N SER A 129 -10.12 -13.58 -11.80
CA SER A 129 -9.79 -12.94 -13.07
C SER A 129 -8.31 -13.11 -13.39
N SER A 130 -7.99 -13.48 -14.64
CA SER A 130 -6.62 -13.58 -15.14
C SER A 130 -5.89 -12.24 -15.10
N ILE A 131 -6.60 -11.12 -15.21
CA ILE A 131 -6.06 -9.76 -15.11
C ILE A 131 -5.40 -9.54 -13.74
N ARG A 132 -5.87 -10.24 -12.69
CA ARG A 132 -5.30 -10.11 -11.34
C ARG A 132 -3.86 -10.58 -11.28
N ALA A 133 -3.43 -11.50 -12.16
CA ALA A 133 -2.04 -11.93 -12.24
C ALA A 133 -1.10 -10.77 -12.58
N LEU A 134 -1.57 -9.76 -13.33
CA LEU A 134 -0.79 -8.55 -13.63
C LEU A 134 -0.43 -7.76 -12.38
N SER A 135 -1.20 -7.89 -11.29
CA SER A 135 -0.84 -7.23 -10.04
C SER A 135 0.49 -7.71 -9.48
N GLY A 136 0.92 -8.93 -9.79
CA GLY A 136 2.20 -9.49 -9.35
C GLY A 136 3.43 -8.75 -9.90
N PHE A 137 3.26 -7.96 -10.97
CA PHE A 137 4.35 -7.14 -11.50
C PHE A 137 4.81 -6.04 -10.55
N PHE A 138 4.07 -5.74 -9.48
CA PHE A 138 4.50 -4.77 -8.46
C PHE A 138 5.91 -5.08 -7.91
N HIS A 139 6.32 -6.36 -7.87
CA HIS A 139 7.66 -6.77 -7.46
C HIS A 139 8.79 -6.16 -8.30
N LEU A 140 8.56 -5.84 -9.58
CA LEU A 140 9.56 -5.16 -10.41
C LEU A 140 9.85 -3.75 -9.88
N GLY A 141 8.80 -3.02 -9.48
CA GLY A 141 8.98 -1.72 -8.84
C GLY A 141 9.61 -1.86 -7.46
N GLU A 142 9.23 -2.88 -6.70
CA GLU A 142 9.80 -3.16 -5.37
C GLU A 142 11.31 -3.42 -5.43
N TRP A 143 11.76 -4.30 -6.34
CA TRP A 143 13.17 -4.58 -6.54
C TRP A 143 13.94 -3.34 -7.00
N TYR A 144 13.33 -2.50 -7.83
CA TYR A 144 13.96 -1.25 -8.24
C TYR A 144 14.11 -0.25 -7.09
N VAL A 145 13.08 -0.10 -6.24
CA VAL A 145 13.17 0.73 -5.01
C VAL A 145 14.23 0.19 -4.05
N LEU A 146 14.30 -1.13 -3.87
CA LEU A 146 15.35 -1.78 -3.07
C LEU A 146 16.75 -1.52 -3.65
N TYR A 147 16.91 -1.59 -4.97
CA TYR A 147 18.15 -1.25 -5.63
C TYR A 147 18.57 0.21 -5.39
N LEU A 148 17.63 1.16 -5.49
CA LEU A 148 17.91 2.57 -5.22
C LEU A 148 18.30 2.82 -3.76
N ALA A 149 17.58 2.24 -2.81
CA ALA A 149 17.90 2.32 -1.39
C ALA A 149 19.26 1.67 -1.06
N GLY A 150 19.54 0.49 -1.65
CA GLY A 150 20.81 -0.21 -1.48
C GLY A 150 21.99 0.56 -2.08
N SER A 151 21.80 1.17 -3.25
CA SER A 151 22.81 2.01 -3.89
C SER A 151 23.11 3.26 -3.07
N PHE A 152 22.09 3.89 -2.49
CA PHE A 152 22.25 4.99 -1.55
C PHE A 152 23.06 4.56 -0.33
N ALA A 153 22.69 3.44 0.30
CA ALA A 153 23.40 2.92 1.47
C ALA A 153 24.87 2.56 1.15
N TYR A 154 25.11 1.93 0.00
CA TYR A 154 26.47 1.60 -0.46
C TYR A 154 27.31 2.86 -0.62
N ASN A 155 26.77 3.89 -1.29
CA ASN A 155 27.48 5.16 -1.46
C ASN A 155 27.70 5.88 -0.13
N ALA A 156 26.74 5.85 0.79
CA ALA A 156 26.90 6.47 2.11
C ALA A 156 28.01 5.80 2.96
N ILE A 157 28.28 4.50 2.74
CA ILE A 157 29.32 3.76 3.46
C ILE A 157 30.69 3.89 2.76
N TYR A 158 30.73 3.79 1.42
CA TYR A 158 31.98 3.59 0.67
C TYR A 158 32.38 4.77 -0.20
N ALA A 159 31.46 5.65 -0.59
CA ALA A 159 31.83 6.89 -1.26
C ALA A 159 32.32 7.86 -0.17
N LYS A 160 33.64 8.07 -0.09
CA LYS A 160 34.21 9.12 0.77
C LYS A 160 33.53 10.45 0.46
N ALA A 161 33.04 11.12 1.51
CA ALA A 161 32.57 12.50 1.46
C ALA A 161 33.68 13.45 0.96
#